data_AF-F2ZCC1-F1
#
_entry.id   AF-F2ZCC1-F1
#
_cell.length_a   1.000
_cell.length_b   1.000
_cell.length_c   1.000
_cell.angle_alpha   90.00
_cell.angle_beta   90.00
_cell.angle_gamma   90.00
#
_symmetry.space_group_name_H-M   'P 1'
#
loop_
_entity.id
_entity.type
_entity.pdbx_description
1 polymer ?
#
loop_
_entity_poly.entity_id
_entity_poly.type
_entity_poly.pdbx_seq_one_letter_code
_entity_poly.pdbx_strand_id
1 'polypeptide(L)'
;VITKAWVIIKNSQMQDFYIPPKMLQLFDGPSKDISDLWRILGRPVENGGYIAGTIIKPKLGLRPKPFADAAYSFWLGGDFIKNDEPQGNQLFCPIKEVLPLIADSLARAQDETGEAKLFSMNITADDYHEMCARADYALETFGENATHLAFLVDGFVGGPGMVTTARRQYPDQYLHYHRAGHGMITSPSSKRGYTAYILAKMSRLMGASGIHVGTMGYGK
;
A
#
# COMPACT_ATOMS: atom_id res chain seq x y z
N VAL A 1 -18.19 13.26 -34.33
CA VAL A 1 -17.55 14.56 -33.95
C VAL A 1 -16.43 14.41 -32.93
N ILE A 2 -16.48 13.45 -31.99
CA ILE A 2 -15.44 13.26 -30.94
C ILE A 2 -14.11 12.67 -31.48
N THR A 3 -14.10 11.98 -32.61
CA THR A 3 -12.89 11.34 -33.15
C THR A 3 -11.97 12.27 -33.96
N LYS A 4 -12.40 13.49 -34.34
CA LYS A 4 -11.57 14.44 -35.09
C LYS A 4 -10.81 15.46 -34.22
N ALA A 5 -11.23 15.68 -32.97
CA ALA A 5 -10.63 16.71 -32.10
C ALA A 5 -9.23 16.34 -31.58
N TRP A 6 -8.97 15.05 -31.33
CA TRP A 6 -7.70 14.59 -30.77
C TRP A 6 -6.54 14.56 -31.78
N VAL A 7 -6.83 14.64 -33.07
CA VAL A 7 -5.81 14.55 -34.14
C VAL A 7 -4.95 15.83 -34.22
N ILE A 8 -5.40 16.95 -33.65
CA ILE A 8 -4.71 18.26 -33.72
C ILE A 8 -3.78 18.48 -32.51
N ILE A 9 -4.00 17.78 -31.39
CA ILE A 9 -3.24 17.98 -30.15
C ILE A 9 -2.02 17.04 -30.13
N LYS A 10 -0.81 17.61 -30.25
CA LYS A 10 0.45 16.84 -30.19
C LYS A 10 0.62 16.13 -28.85
N ASN A 11 0.36 16.83 -27.74
CA ASN A 11 0.50 16.33 -26.38
C ASN A 11 -0.43 17.10 -25.43
N SER A 12 -0.94 16.45 -24.39
CA SER A 12 -1.69 17.09 -23.31
C SER A 12 -1.47 16.32 -22.01
N GLN A 13 -1.16 17.04 -20.94
CA GLN A 13 -0.95 16.48 -19.61
C GLN A 13 -1.71 17.32 -18.59
N MET A 14 -2.62 16.69 -17.85
CA MET A 14 -3.39 17.35 -16.80
C MET A 14 -2.44 17.73 -15.65
N GLN A 15 -2.60 18.95 -15.11
CA GLN A 15 -1.77 19.48 -14.02
C GLN A 15 -2.53 19.55 -12.68
N ASP A 16 -3.82 19.85 -12.72
CA ASP A 16 -4.74 19.83 -11.58
C ASP A 16 -6.18 19.62 -12.08
N PHE A 17 -7.09 19.30 -11.16
CA PHE A 17 -8.53 19.25 -11.36
C PHE A 17 -9.25 19.72 -10.08
N TYR A 18 -10.38 20.40 -10.22
CA TYR A 18 -11.24 20.79 -9.10
C TYR A 18 -12.46 19.87 -9.01
N ILE A 19 -12.82 19.45 -7.79
CA ILE A 19 -14.05 18.70 -7.52
C ILE A 19 -14.97 19.57 -6.68
N PRO A 20 -16.17 19.95 -7.20
CA PRO A 20 -17.17 20.67 -6.42
C PRO A 20 -17.66 19.85 -5.21
N PRO A 21 -18.08 20.49 -4.10
CA PRO A 21 -18.48 19.78 -2.88
C PRO A 21 -19.52 18.68 -3.09
N LYS A 22 -20.51 18.92 -3.96
CA LYS A 22 -21.56 17.92 -4.28
C LYS A 22 -21.00 16.65 -4.92
N MET A 23 -19.93 16.77 -5.72
CA MET A 23 -19.28 15.62 -6.33
C MET A 23 -18.30 14.96 -5.36
N LEU A 24 -17.62 15.76 -4.52
CA LEU A 24 -16.66 15.25 -3.53
C LEU A 24 -17.33 14.28 -2.55
N GLN A 25 -18.56 14.57 -2.13
CA GLN A 25 -19.35 13.74 -1.22
C GLN A 25 -19.75 12.37 -1.78
N LEU A 26 -19.56 12.13 -3.09
CA LEU A 26 -19.89 10.86 -3.74
C LEU A 26 -18.73 9.87 -3.76
N PHE A 27 -17.53 10.30 -3.35
CA PHE A 27 -16.34 9.45 -3.28
C PHE A 27 -16.22 8.79 -1.92
N ASP A 28 -15.71 7.55 -1.89
CA ASP A 28 -15.57 6.78 -0.65
C ASP A 28 -14.66 7.48 0.37
N GLY A 29 -13.56 8.08 -0.10
CA GLY A 29 -12.52 8.63 0.78
C GLY A 29 -11.86 7.56 1.67
N PRO A 30 -10.76 7.87 2.37
CA PRO A 30 -10.11 6.90 3.25
C PRO A 30 -10.99 6.57 4.46
N SER A 31 -11.12 5.29 4.82
CA SER A 31 -11.76 4.84 6.07
C SER A 31 -10.78 4.72 7.24
N LYS A 32 -9.49 4.60 6.93
CA LYS A 32 -8.36 4.57 7.88
C LYS A 32 -7.34 5.61 7.47
N ASP A 33 -6.66 6.19 8.44
CA ASP A 33 -5.55 7.09 8.24
C ASP A 33 -4.37 6.78 9.17
N ILE A 34 -3.36 7.64 9.17
CA ILE A 34 -2.14 7.44 9.98
C ILE A 34 -2.43 7.44 11.49
N SER A 35 -3.51 8.08 11.95
CA SER A 35 -3.89 8.09 13.36
C SER A 35 -4.26 6.71 13.88
N ASP A 36 -4.77 5.82 13.03
CA ASP A 36 -5.02 4.42 13.37
C ASP A 36 -3.71 3.67 13.60
N LEU A 37 -2.69 3.92 12.78
CA LEU A 37 -1.35 3.34 12.97
C LEU A 37 -0.68 3.87 14.24
N TRP A 38 -0.78 5.18 14.51
CA TRP A 38 -0.29 5.76 15.76
C TRP A 38 -0.97 5.16 16.98
N ARG A 39 -2.28 4.93 16.92
CA ARG A 39 -3.03 4.28 18.01
C ARG A 39 -2.49 2.88 18.30
N ILE A 40 -2.24 2.07 17.27
CA ILE A 40 -1.65 0.72 17.41
C ILE A 40 -0.25 0.80 18.04
N LEU A 41 0.56 1.77 17.59
CA LEU A 41 1.90 2.01 18.11
C LEU A 41 1.93 2.68 19.50
N GLY A 42 0.77 2.90 20.15
CA GLY A 42 0.69 3.54 21.46
C GLY A 42 1.08 5.02 21.47
N ARG A 43 0.97 5.71 20.32
CA ARG A 43 1.37 7.12 20.14
C ARG A 43 0.15 8.05 20.13
N PRO A 44 0.34 9.36 20.36
CA PRO A 44 -0.73 10.35 20.20
C PRO A 44 -1.36 10.26 18.80
N VAL A 45 -2.69 10.25 18.74
CA VAL A 45 -3.44 10.19 17.47
C VAL A 45 -3.38 11.50 16.69
N GLU A 46 -2.95 12.58 17.33
CA GLU A 46 -2.60 13.85 16.71
C GLU A 46 -1.09 14.06 16.80
N ASN A 47 -0.42 14.24 15.67
CA ASN A 47 1.02 14.44 15.59
C ASN A 47 1.85 13.31 16.24
N GLY A 48 1.43 12.04 16.10
CA GLY A 48 2.13 10.86 16.66
C GLY A 48 3.51 10.56 16.07
N GLY A 49 3.99 11.39 15.14
CA GLY A 49 5.38 11.41 14.68
C GLY A 49 5.73 10.37 13.61
N TYR A 50 7.04 10.18 13.44
CA TYR A 50 7.63 9.38 12.37
C TYR A 50 7.49 7.87 12.62
N ILE A 51 7.02 7.11 11.63
CA ILE A 51 6.98 5.65 11.66
C ILE A 51 8.20 5.10 10.89
N ALA A 52 9.11 4.42 11.59
CA ALA A 52 10.31 3.85 11.01
C ALA A 52 9.99 2.61 10.17
N GLY A 53 9.98 2.78 8.85
CA GLY A 53 9.59 1.74 7.90
C GLY A 53 10.74 1.16 7.08
N THR A 54 10.62 -0.11 6.67
CA THR A 54 11.47 -0.72 5.63
C THR A 54 10.68 -1.55 4.62
N ILE A 55 11.37 -1.98 3.57
CA ILE A 55 10.90 -2.92 2.56
C ILE A 55 11.79 -4.16 2.64
N ILE A 56 11.22 -5.36 2.67
CA ILE A 56 12.03 -6.58 2.65
C ILE A 56 12.80 -6.68 1.32
N LYS A 57 14.12 -6.86 1.43
CA LYS A 57 15.05 -7.02 0.29
C LYS A 57 15.80 -8.36 0.39
N PRO A 58 16.20 -8.97 -0.74
CA PRO A 58 16.00 -8.55 -2.14
C PRO A 58 14.53 -8.48 -2.56
N LYS A 59 14.26 -7.77 -3.67
CA LYS A 59 12.89 -7.56 -4.20
C LYS A 59 12.12 -8.88 -4.32
N LEU A 60 12.78 -9.91 -4.85
CA LEU A 60 12.32 -11.29 -4.90
C LEU A 60 13.51 -12.22 -4.62
N GLY A 61 13.24 -13.47 -4.23
CA GLY A 61 14.24 -14.52 -4.09
C GLY A 61 14.50 -15.02 -2.67
N LEU A 62 14.07 -14.29 -1.63
CA LEU A 62 14.04 -14.86 -0.29
C LEU A 62 12.96 -15.95 -0.21
N ARG A 63 13.36 -17.12 0.30
CA ARG A 63 12.45 -18.21 0.69
C ARG A 63 11.76 -17.85 2.03
N PRO A 64 10.71 -18.59 2.44
CA PRO A 64 9.88 -18.22 3.60
C PRO A 64 10.66 -17.92 4.88
N LYS A 65 11.56 -18.81 5.31
CA LYS A 65 12.31 -18.64 6.57
C LYS A 65 13.28 -17.43 6.53
N PRO A 66 14.17 -17.27 5.53
CA PRO A 66 15.00 -16.07 5.42
C PRO A 66 14.20 -14.75 5.33
N PHE A 67 13.01 -14.78 4.71
CA PHE A 67 12.13 -13.62 4.66
C PHE A 67 11.68 -13.23 6.08
N ALA A 68 11.17 -14.20 6.85
CA ALA A 68 10.71 -13.98 8.21
C ALA A 68 11.82 -13.58 9.17
N ASP A 69 13.04 -14.10 8.98
CA ASP A 69 14.21 -13.73 9.78
C ASP A 69 14.64 -12.29 9.54
N ALA A 70 14.62 -11.84 8.27
CA ALA A 70 14.87 -10.45 7.94
C ALA A 70 13.79 -9.52 8.53
N ALA A 71 12.53 -9.95 8.54
CA ALA A 71 11.43 -9.18 9.11
C ALA A 71 11.59 -9.01 10.63
N TYR A 72 11.78 -10.12 11.35
CA TYR A 72 12.06 -10.09 12.80
C TYR A 72 13.27 -9.20 13.13
N SER A 73 14.38 -9.36 12.41
CA SER A 73 15.61 -8.58 12.66
C SER A 73 15.37 -7.07 12.53
N PHE A 74 14.54 -6.63 11.59
CA PHE A 74 14.20 -5.21 11.48
C PHE A 74 13.29 -4.74 12.61
N TRP A 75 12.29 -5.54 12.98
CA TRP A 75 11.31 -5.16 14.01
C TRP A 75 11.90 -5.01 15.42
N LEU A 76 13.11 -5.55 15.67
CA LEU A 76 13.85 -5.27 16.91
C LEU A 76 14.21 -3.78 17.08
N GLY A 77 14.17 -2.97 16.02
CA GLY A 77 14.42 -1.52 16.12
C GLY A 77 13.54 -0.63 15.22
N GLY A 78 12.64 -1.22 14.43
CA GLY A 78 11.75 -0.50 13.52
C GLY A 78 10.27 -0.79 13.79
N ASP A 79 9.39 0.01 13.19
CA ASP A 79 7.95 -0.04 13.43
C ASP A 79 7.23 -0.85 12.33
N PHE A 80 7.58 -0.62 11.08
CA PHE A 80 6.74 -0.99 9.93
C PHE A 80 7.53 -1.69 8.83
N ILE A 81 7.00 -2.79 8.33
CA ILE A 81 7.56 -3.49 7.17
C ILE A 81 6.51 -3.55 6.08
N LYS A 82 6.90 -3.30 4.82
CA LYS A 82 6.06 -3.63 3.67
C LYS A 82 6.68 -4.74 2.83
N ASN A 83 5.82 -5.53 2.19
CA ASN A 83 6.22 -6.25 0.98
C ASN A 83 6.82 -5.27 -0.04
N ASP A 84 7.84 -5.71 -0.78
CA ASP A 84 8.19 -5.08 -2.05
C ASP A 84 7.08 -5.36 -3.08
N GLU A 85 6.91 -4.49 -4.09
CA GLU A 85 5.70 -4.51 -4.92
C GLU A 85 5.37 -5.83 -5.64
N PRO A 86 6.31 -6.68 -6.08
CA PRO A 86 5.96 -7.92 -6.74
C PRO A 86 5.88 -9.12 -5.78
N GLN A 87 6.21 -8.96 -4.50
CA GLN A 87 6.18 -10.07 -3.53
C GLN A 87 4.73 -10.49 -3.31
N GLY A 88 4.45 -11.79 -3.42
CA GLY A 88 3.10 -12.33 -3.28
C GLY A 88 3.13 -13.84 -3.07
N ASN A 89 2.85 -14.60 -4.13
CA ASN A 89 2.74 -16.07 -4.06
C ASN A 89 3.66 -16.77 -5.07
N GLN A 90 4.94 -16.39 -5.11
CA GLN A 90 5.91 -17.04 -5.99
C GLN A 90 6.20 -18.47 -5.52
N LEU A 91 6.51 -19.39 -6.45
CA LEU A 91 6.76 -20.80 -6.14
C LEU A 91 7.89 -21.03 -5.12
N PHE A 92 8.88 -20.14 -5.06
CA PHE A 92 10.00 -20.24 -4.11
C PHE A 92 9.69 -19.60 -2.74
N CYS A 93 8.58 -18.87 -2.62
CA CYS A 93 8.12 -18.26 -1.37
C CYS A 93 6.58 -18.22 -1.33
N PRO A 94 5.93 -19.39 -1.17
CA PRO A 94 4.47 -19.48 -1.20
C PRO A 94 3.84 -18.72 -0.04
N ILE A 95 2.72 -18.04 -0.29
CA ILE A 95 2.05 -17.19 0.69
C ILE A 95 1.64 -17.98 1.95
N LYS A 96 1.19 -19.22 1.77
CA LYS A 96 0.78 -20.13 2.85
C LYS A 96 1.93 -20.67 3.70
N GLU A 97 3.17 -20.50 3.23
CA GLU A 97 4.37 -20.88 3.98
C GLU A 97 5.03 -19.67 4.65
N VAL A 98 5.12 -18.54 3.95
CA VAL A 98 5.79 -17.34 4.48
C VAL A 98 4.95 -16.58 5.48
N LEU A 99 3.64 -16.47 5.26
CA LEU A 99 2.80 -15.60 6.08
C LEU A 99 2.70 -16.04 7.55
N PRO A 100 2.56 -17.35 7.87
CA PRO A 100 2.62 -17.81 9.26
C PRO A 100 3.97 -17.51 9.93
N LEU A 101 5.07 -17.59 9.19
CA LEU A 101 6.39 -17.25 9.71
C LEU A 101 6.55 -15.74 9.95
N ILE A 102 5.89 -14.89 9.16
CA ILE A 102 5.85 -13.45 9.41
C ILE A 102 5.02 -13.13 10.65
N ALA A 103 3.86 -13.78 10.83
CA ALA A 103 3.04 -13.61 12.02
C ALA A 103 3.81 -14.03 13.29
N ASP A 104 4.51 -15.18 13.25
CA ASP A 104 5.41 -15.62 14.33
C ASP A 104 6.54 -14.60 14.59
N SER A 105 7.21 -14.13 13.54
CA SER A 105 8.26 -13.11 13.66
C SER A 105 7.76 -11.80 14.26
N LEU A 106 6.55 -11.37 13.90
CA LEU A 106 5.92 -10.19 14.48
C LEU A 106 5.64 -10.42 15.97
N ALA A 107 4.99 -11.52 16.33
CA ALA A 107 4.67 -11.86 17.72
C ALA A 107 5.94 -11.90 18.58
N ARG A 108 6.98 -12.63 18.15
CA ARG A 108 8.26 -12.69 18.86
C ARG A 108 8.93 -11.33 19.00
N ALA A 109 8.90 -10.49 17.98
CA ALA A 109 9.47 -9.14 18.07
C ALA A 109 8.69 -8.26 19.05
N GLN A 110 7.36 -8.38 19.11
CA GLN A 110 6.53 -7.67 20.08
C GLN A 110 6.80 -8.15 21.51
N ASP A 111 6.91 -9.47 21.72
CA ASP A 111 7.23 -10.05 23.02
C ASP A 111 8.60 -9.60 23.54
N GLU A 112 9.59 -9.53 22.66
CA GLU A 112 10.96 -9.16 23.02
C GLU A 112 11.13 -7.66 23.27
N THR A 113 10.48 -6.83 22.46
CA THR A 113 10.64 -5.36 22.54
C THR A 113 9.62 -4.70 23.47
N GLY A 114 8.48 -5.35 23.72
CA GLY A 114 7.32 -4.74 24.38
C GLY A 114 6.61 -3.68 23.53
N GLU A 115 6.95 -3.57 22.24
CA GLU A 115 6.43 -2.55 21.32
C GLU A 115 5.58 -3.19 20.22
N ALA A 116 4.48 -2.55 19.84
CA ALA A 116 3.68 -2.98 18.69
C ALA A 116 4.45 -2.83 17.37
N LYS A 117 4.24 -3.76 16.44
CA LYS A 117 4.88 -3.78 15.12
C LYS A 117 3.83 -3.86 14.02
N LEU A 118 4.12 -3.36 12.83
CA LEU A 118 3.18 -3.26 11.71
C LEU A 118 3.71 -3.96 10.47
N PHE A 119 2.82 -4.59 9.70
CA PHE A 119 3.15 -5.23 8.43
C PHE A 119 2.17 -4.83 7.32
N SER A 120 2.70 -4.45 6.15
CA SER A 120 1.92 -4.11 4.97
C SER A 120 2.08 -5.17 3.90
N MET A 121 1.06 -6.04 3.83
CA MET A 121 1.03 -7.21 2.97
C MET A 121 0.49 -6.86 1.58
N ASN A 122 1.17 -7.30 0.53
CA ASN A 122 0.69 -7.13 -0.83
C ASN A 122 -0.44 -8.11 -1.16
N ILE A 123 -1.63 -7.57 -1.43
CA ILE A 123 -2.80 -8.35 -1.83
C ILE A 123 -3.17 -8.17 -3.30
N THR A 124 -2.32 -7.48 -4.08
CA THR A 124 -2.57 -7.21 -5.51
C THR A 124 -2.78 -8.50 -6.31
N ALA A 125 -3.91 -8.59 -7.00
CA ALA A 125 -4.22 -9.65 -7.95
C ALA A 125 -5.24 -9.15 -8.99
N ASP A 126 -5.18 -9.70 -10.19
CA ASP A 126 -6.15 -9.41 -11.27
C ASP A 126 -7.56 -9.87 -10.89
N ASP A 127 -7.66 -11.02 -10.24
CA ASP A 127 -8.93 -11.58 -9.77
C ASP A 127 -9.31 -10.96 -8.41
N TYR A 128 -10.51 -10.38 -8.35
CA TYR A 128 -11.14 -9.89 -7.14
C TYR A 128 -11.16 -10.95 -6.03
N HIS A 129 -11.48 -12.19 -6.38
CA HIS A 129 -11.58 -13.30 -5.42
C HIS A 129 -10.22 -13.68 -4.85
N GLU A 130 -9.15 -13.56 -5.64
CA GLU A 130 -7.78 -13.78 -5.16
C GLU A 130 -7.34 -12.67 -4.20
N MET A 131 -7.67 -11.40 -4.49
CA MET A 131 -7.40 -10.30 -3.56
C MET A 131 -8.07 -10.56 -2.20
N CYS A 132 -9.34 -10.98 -2.22
CA CYS A 132 -10.09 -11.28 -1.01
C CYS A 132 -9.51 -12.50 -0.29
N ALA A 133 -9.24 -13.59 -1.00
CA ALA A 133 -8.67 -14.80 -0.42
C ALA A 133 -7.31 -14.55 0.27
N ARG A 134 -6.46 -13.68 -0.31
CA ARG A 134 -5.20 -13.28 0.33
C ARG A 134 -5.42 -12.48 1.60
N ALA A 135 -6.32 -11.50 1.55
CA ALA A 135 -6.63 -10.65 2.69
C ALA A 135 -7.28 -11.44 3.84
N ASP A 136 -8.28 -12.27 3.54
CA ASP A 136 -8.96 -13.13 4.53
C ASP A 136 -7.97 -14.08 5.20
N TYR A 137 -7.12 -14.75 4.40
CA TYR A 137 -6.09 -15.63 4.93
C TYR A 137 -5.08 -14.89 5.81
N ALA A 138 -4.73 -13.64 5.47
CA ALA A 138 -3.84 -12.83 6.28
C ALA A 138 -4.44 -12.45 7.62
N LEU A 139 -5.71 -12.01 7.63
CA LEU A 139 -6.42 -11.66 8.85
C LEU A 139 -6.58 -12.89 9.76
N GLU A 140 -6.94 -14.04 9.21
CA GLU A 140 -7.00 -15.31 9.94
C GLU A 140 -5.64 -15.70 10.52
N THR A 141 -4.57 -15.60 9.71
CA THR A 141 -3.21 -15.99 10.12
C THR A 141 -2.65 -15.10 11.23
N PHE A 142 -2.92 -13.78 11.19
CA PHE A 142 -2.45 -12.85 12.21
C PHE A 142 -3.31 -12.87 13.47
N GLY A 143 -4.55 -13.36 13.39
CA GLY A 143 -5.43 -13.55 14.54
C GLY A 143 -5.61 -12.26 15.35
N GLU A 144 -5.19 -12.28 16.61
CA GLU A 144 -5.27 -11.11 17.50
C GLU A 144 -4.45 -9.91 16.99
N ASN A 145 -3.40 -10.15 16.19
CA ASN A 145 -2.60 -9.11 15.54
C ASN A 145 -3.19 -8.66 14.18
N ALA A 146 -4.41 -9.03 13.81
CA ALA A 146 -4.99 -8.67 12.52
C ALA A 146 -5.07 -7.15 12.29
N THR A 147 -5.20 -6.34 13.34
CA THR A 147 -5.19 -4.87 13.25
C THR A 147 -3.81 -4.28 12.93
N HIS A 148 -2.74 -5.07 13.07
CA HIS A 148 -1.36 -4.68 12.76
C HIS A 148 -1.06 -4.82 11.26
N LEU A 149 -2.01 -5.35 10.49
CA LEU A 149 -1.92 -5.46 9.05
C LEU A 149 -2.37 -4.18 8.35
N ALA A 150 -1.62 -3.83 7.32
CA ALA A 150 -2.05 -2.93 6.26
C ALA A 150 -2.10 -3.72 4.95
N PHE A 151 -3.00 -3.34 4.05
CA PHE A 151 -3.06 -3.96 2.72
C PHE A 151 -2.43 -3.07 1.67
N LEU A 152 -1.36 -3.58 1.07
CA LEU A 152 -0.69 -2.97 -0.06
C LEU A 152 -1.37 -3.39 -1.36
N VAL A 153 -1.67 -2.38 -2.20
CA VAL A 153 -2.19 -2.56 -3.54
C VAL A 153 -1.34 -1.75 -4.52
N ASP A 154 -0.88 -2.37 -5.60
CA ASP A 154 -0.25 -1.69 -6.73
C ASP A 154 -1.26 -0.91 -7.57
N GLY A 155 -1.84 0.13 -6.98
CA GLY A 155 -3.02 0.80 -7.53
C GLY A 155 -2.80 1.51 -8.86
N PHE A 156 -1.57 1.88 -9.23
CA PHE A 156 -1.33 2.51 -10.54
C PHE A 156 -1.46 1.49 -11.70
N VAL A 157 -0.80 0.33 -11.58
CA VAL A 157 -0.88 -0.72 -12.61
C VAL A 157 -2.16 -1.55 -12.48
N GLY A 158 -2.61 -1.82 -11.26
CA GLY A 158 -3.85 -2.55 -10.98
C GLY A 158 -5.13 -1.74 -11.19
N GLY A 159 -5.00 -0.41 -11.21
CA GLY A 159 -6.08 0.52 -11.47
C GLY A 159 -7.09 0.68 -10.32
N PRO A 160 -8.13 1.53 -10.52
CA PRO A 160 -9.09 1.88 -9.48
C PRO A 160 -9.90 0.70 -8.93
N GLY A 161 -10.11 -0.35 -9.75
CA GLY A 161 -10.85 -1.54 -9.36
C GLY A 161 -10.21 -2.24 -8.16
N MET A 162 -8.91 -2.55 -8.25
CA MET A 162 -8.18 -3.23 -7.16
C MET A 162 -8.10 -2.38 -5.89
N VAL A 163 -7.90 -1.07 -6.04
CA VAL A 163 -7.88 -0.12 -4.91
C VAL A 163 -9.24 -0.11 -4.20
N THR A 164 -10.32 -0.07 -4.98
CA THR A 164 -11.70 -0.05 -4.47
C THR A 164 -12.08 -1.40 -3.85
N THR A 165 -11.61 -2.52 -4.40
CA THR A 165 -11.75 -3.86 -3.79
C THR A 165 -11.22 -3.85 -2.36
N ALA A 166 -9.96 -3.45 -2.17
CA ALA A 166 -9.35 -3.39 -0.85
C ALA A 166 -10.10 -2.41 0.06
N ARG A 167 -10.42 -1.20 -0.44
CA ARG A 167 -11.11 -0.15 0.33
C ARG A 167 -12.49 -0.58 0.82
N ARG A 168 -13.27 -1.30 0.01
CA ARG A 168 -14.67 -1.64 0.31
C ARG A 168 -14.83 -2.97 1.03
N GLN A 169 -14.00 -3.96 0.73
CA GLN A 169 -14.06 -5.26 1.40
C GLN A 169 -13.34 -5.24 2.76
N TYR A 170 -12.31 -4.42 2.90
CA TYR A 170 -11.49 -4.35 4.11
C TYR A 170 -11.37 -2.91 4.63
N PRO A 171 -12.48 -2.20 4.90
CA PRO A 171 -12.46 -0.79 5.32
C PRO A 171 -11.78 -0.59 6.67
N ASP A 172 -11.67 -1.64 7.48
CA ASP A 172 -11.01 -1.62 8.79
C ASP A 172 -9.49 -1.80 8.74
N GLN A 173 -8.93 -2.05 7.55
CA GLN A 173 -7.51 -2.22 7.34
C GLN A 173 -6.91 -0.99 6.65
N TYR A 174 -5.69 -0.61 7.03
CA TYR A 174 -5.01 0.53 6.41
C TYR A 174 -4.69 0.24 4.94
N LEU A 175 -5.21 1.05 4.02
CA LEU A 175 -5.01 0.87 2.58
C LEU A 175 -3.74 1.60 2.10
N HIS A 176 -2.70 0.82 1.84
CA HIS A 176 -1.40 1.28 1.35
C HIS A 176 -1.34 1.24 -0.18
N TYR A 177 -1.52 2.40 -0.81
CA TYR A 177 -1.40 2.54 -2.26
C TYR A 177 0.06 2.59 -2.68
N HIS A 178 0.51 1.52 -3.33
CA HIS A 178 1.77 1.49 -4.06
C HIS A 178 1.56 1.93 -5.51
N ARG A 179 2.49 2.72 -6.05
CA ARG A 179 2.32 3.40 -7.35
C ARG A 179 3.26 2.88 -8.43
N ALA A 180 3.68 1.61 -8.39
CA ALA A 180 4.55 1.02 -9.41
C ALA A 180 4.08 1.38 -10.83
N GLY A 181 5.01 1.74 -11.72
CA GLY A 181 4.70 2.14 -13.10
C GLY A 181 4.28 3.59 -13.33
N HIS A 182 3.96 4.37 -12.28
CA HIS A 182 3.43 5.73 -12.44
C HIS A 182 4.33 6.68 -13.26
N GLY A 183 5.66 6.50 -13.15
CA GLY A 183 6.65 7.31 -13.85
C GLY A 183 6.49 7.30 -15.37
N MET A 184 5.81 6.29 -15.94
CA MET A 184 5.46 6.23 -17.36
C MET A 184 4.70 7.48 -17.84
N ILE A 185 3.86 8.08 -16.98
CA ILE A 185 3.07 9.27 -17.34
C ILE A 185 3.31 10.47 -16.42
N THR A 186 3.73 10.24 -15.17
CA THR A 186 3.91 11.32 -14.20
C THR A 186 5.30 11.94 -14.23
N SER A 187 6.26 11.33 -14.93
CA SER A 187 7.61 11.89 -15.09
C SER A 187 7.54 13.29 -15.73
N PRO A 188 8.38 14.26 -15.30
CA PRO A 188 8.52 15.54 -16.00
C PRO A 188 8.93 15.41 -17.47
N SER A 189 9.53 14.27 -17.87
CA SER A 189 9.84 13.98 -19.27
C SER A 189 8.61 13.59 -20.11
N SER A 190 7.54 13.09 -19.47
CA SER A 190 6.27 12.81 -20.14
C SER A 190 5.49 14.09 -20.37
N LYS A 191 5.03 14.30 -21.61
CA LYS A 191 4.11 15.38 -21.98
C LYS A 191 2.66 14.89 -22.09
N ARG A 192 2.36 13.68 -21.58
CA ARG A 192 1.06 13.00 -21.72
C ARG A 192 0.58 12.49 -20.37
N GLY A 193 -0.75 12.36 -20.22
CA GLY A 193 -1.37 11.79 -19.02
C GLY A 193 -1.61 12.83 -17.94
N TYR A 194 -1.08 12.61 -16.75
CA TYR A 194 -1.27 13.48 -15.58
C TYR A 194 -0.06 13.47 -14.65
N THR A 195 0.07 14.49 -13.81
CA THR A 195 1.16 14.62 -12.83
C THR A 195 1.00 13.68 -11.63
N ALA A 196 2.09 13.48 -10.87
CA ALA A 196 2.04 12.75 -9.60
C ALA A 196 1.12 13.41 -8.56
N TYR A 197 0.93 14.73 -8.66
CA TYR A 197 -0.02 15.48 -7.83
C TYR A 197 -1.46 15.03 -8.08
N ILE A 198 -1.85 14.88 -9.35
CA ILE A 198 -3.18 14.36 -9.72
C ILE A 198 -3.35 12.93 -9.24
N LEU A 199 -2.33 12.08 -9.38
CA LEU A 199 -2.39 10.70 -8.89
C LEU A 199 -2.67 10.65 -7.38
N ALA A 200 -1.97 11.47 -6.59
CA ALA A 200 -2.19 11.56 -5.14
C ALA A 200 -3.58 12.10 -4.78
N LYS A 201 -4.09 13.08 -5.55
CA LYS A 201 -5.44 13.63 -5.35
C LYS A 201 -6.50 12.57 -5.67
N MET A 202 -6.36 11.83 -6.77
CA MET A 202 -7.26 10.74 -7.14
C MET A 202 -7.20 9.58 -6.14
N SER A 203 -6.02 9.20 -5.64
CA SER A 203 -5.91 8.11 -4.66
C SER A 203 -6.63 8.43 -3.35
N ARG A 204 -6.62 9.69 -2.92
CA ARG A 204 -7.39 10.12 -1.74
C ARG A 204 -8.90 9.96 -1.96
N LEU A 205 -9.40 10.28 -3.15
CA LEU A 205 -10.81 10.10 -3.50
C LEU A 205 -11.20 8.62 -3.55
N MET A 206 -10.33 7.77 -4.12
CA MET A 206 -10.51 6.31 -4.15
C MET A 206 -10.47 5.66 -2.76
N GLY A 207 -9.92 6.36 -1.77
CA GLY A 207 -9.90 5.92 -0.38
C GLY A 207 -8.60 5.29 0.10
N ALA A 208 -7.48 5.56 -0.57
CA ALA A 208 -6.17 5.18 -0.05
C ALA A 208 -5.89 5.89 1.28
N SER A 209 -5.53 5.11 2.31
CA SER A 209 -5.09 5.63 3.62
C SER A 209 -3.72 6.32 3.50
N GLY A 210 -2.83 5.75 2.70
CA GLY A 210 -1.56 6.37 2.34
C GLY A 210 -1.14 6.01 0.92
N ILE A 211 -0.45 6.94 0.25
CA ILE A 211 0.15 6.74 -1.07
C ILE A 211 1.62 7.15 -1.03
N HIS A 212 2.47 6.41 -1.74
CA HIS A 212 3.83 6.85 -2.01
C HIS A 212 3.83 8.22 -2.73
N VAL A 213 4.45 9.24 -2.14
CA VAL A 213 4.57 10.59 -2.76
C VAL A 213 5.94 10.81 -3.40
N GLY A 214 6.92 9.96 -3.12
CA GLY A 214 8.30 10.08 -3.59
C GLY A 214 9.18 10.79 -2.58
N THR A 215 10.48 10.76 -2.82
CA THR A 215 11.50 11.31 -1.91
C THR A 215 11.76 12.79 -2.14
N MET A 216 10.98 13.46 -3.00
CA MET A 216 11.10 14.90 -3.29
C MET A 216 12.52 15.34 -3.70
N GLY A 217 13.28 14.46 -4.37
CA GLY A 217 14.65 14.73 -4.82
C GLY A 217 15.77 14.17 -3.92
N TYR A 218 15.43 13.56 -2.77
CA TYR A 218 16.40 13.03 -1.81
C TYR A 218 16.70 11.53 -1.95
N GLY A 219 16.15 10.87 -2.98
CA GLY A 219 16.36 9.44 -3.23
C GLY A 219 16.59 9.17 -4.71
N LYS A 220 16.81 7.89 -5.01
CA LYS A 220 16.89 7.38 -6.38
C LYS A 220 15.55 7.43 -7.12
#